data_AF-A0A0H5C146-F1
#
_entry.id   AF-A0A0H5C146-F1
#
_cell.length_a   1.000
_cell.length_b   1.000
_cell.length_c   1.000
_cell.angle_alpha   90.00
_cell.angle_beta   90.00
_cell.angle_gamma   90.00
#
_symmetry.space_group_name_H-M   'P 1'
#
loop_
_entity.id
_entity.type
_entity.pdbx_description
1 polymer ?
#
loop_
_entity_poly.entity_id
_entity_poly.type
_entity_poly.pdbx_seq_one_letter_code
_entity_poly.pdbx_strand_id
1 'polypeptide(L)'
;MDSYHSDLTRIATILKQSPGSVTLENLLRLANFYKFETFNEEISPGVKRVSIAGKILVIDIDFHELESSIRGQTRIDVDTVKLILANNDSMFTVNNADGSIVLEMALKQQKLVQFDRCLEQLSVLDQNSTQVDLFHQYTSIMGTLQAEFPNSEYSTQEFSIMINSLFQISLASDERIALAFESVTVTDVGFKVEFSKPLIIPRHLANKVGIVLDNESRAQLCNNNDIYRTKRNSLLQTFQFVQSEFVQTTGFACGALSQLITTLHWFTKFESLNKLYTELHSKYEPLDRLSELTNEPQWFTEFTQGSLQKEDTFIKITVTDDEFRVDTELEYKRSIKLDALTPDDIRILSNELQREDSSP
;
A
#
# COMPACT_ATOMS: atom_id res chain seq x y z
N MET A 1 0.85 -24.42 -4.22
CA MET A 1 1.10 -23.88 -2.87
C MET A 1 0.24 -22.64 -2.70
N ASP A 2 -0.75 -22.52 -1.82
CA ASP A 2 -1.50 -23.47 -0.99
C ASP A 2 -2.74 -22.69 -0.55
N SER A 3 -3.96 -23.04 -1.02
CA SER A 3 -5.17 -22.36 -0.53
C SER A 3 -5.29 -22.49 0.99
N TYR A 4 -4.73 -23.59 1.54
CA TYR A 4 -4.62 -23.83 2.95
C TYR A 4 -3.75 -22.80 3.69
N HIS A 5 -2.60 -22.40 3.13
CA HIS A 5 -1.79 -21.32 3.72
C HIS A 5 -2.47 -19.97 3.59
N SER A 6 -3.10 -19.66 2.45
CA SER A 6 -3.84 -18.39 2.32
C SER A 6 -5.01 -18.31 3.29
N ASP A 7 -5.72 -19.43 3.51
CA ASP A 7 -6.83 -19.51 4.44
C ASP A 7 -6.37 -19.42 5.90
N LEU A 8 -5.25 -20.05 6.26
CA LEU A 8 -4.64 -19.91 7.58
C LEU A 8 -4.14 -18.50 7.84
N THR A 9 -3.45 -17.88 6.88
CA THR A 9 -3.00 -16.49 6.98
C THR A 9 -4.20 -15.55 7.09
N ARG A 10 -5.30 -15.82 6.36
CA ARG A 10 -6.56 -15.05 6.46
C ARG A 10 -7.23 -15.23 7.82
N ILE A 11 -7.33 -16.45 8.33
CA ILE A 11 -7.89 -16.73 9.67
C ILE A 11 -7.03 -16.07 10.75
N ALA A 12 -5.69 -16.21 10.66
CA ALA A 12 -4.77 -15.54 11.57
C ALA A 12 -4.94 -14.01 11.51
N THR A 13 -5.09 -13.44 10.32
CA THR A 13 -5.35 -12.00 10.14
C THR A 13 -6.69 -11.58 10.76
N ILE A 14 -7.76 -12.35 10.58
CA ILE A 14 -9.09 -12.08 11.20
C ILE A 14 -9.01 -12.19 12.72
N LEU A 15 -8.29 -13.18 13.24
CA LEU A 15 -8.08 -13.34 14.69
C LEU A 15 -7.20 -12.22 15.27
N LYS A 16 -6.21 -11.72 14.51
CA LYS A 16 -5.43 -10.52 14.85
C LYS A 16 -6.27 -9.22 14.80
N GLN A 17 -7.32 -9.19 13.96
CA GLN A 17 -8.22 -8.02 13.81
C GLN A 17 -9.21 -7.81 14.98
N SER A 18 -9.30 -8.74 15.95
CA SER A 18 -9.99 -8.53 17.23
C SER A 18 -8.97 -8.36 18.36
N PRO A 19 -8.21 -7.26 18.37
CA PRO A 19 -7.33 -6.97 19.49
C PRO A 19 -8.13 -7.01 20.79
N GLY A 20 -7.68 -7.80 21.75
CA GLY A 20 -8.12 -7.64 23.11
C GLY A 20 -7.82 -6.23 23.62
N SER A 21 -8.32 -5.90 24.82
CA SER A 21 -7.89 -4.73 25.58
C SER A 21 -6.38 -4.75 25.85
N VAL A 22 -5.77 -3.58 26.05
CA VAL A 22 -4.40 -3.50 26.58
C VAL A 22 -4.43 -3.93 28.04
N THR A 23 -4.09 -5.21 28.27
CA THR A 23 -3.91 -5.81 29.58
C THR A 23 -2.50 -6.38 29.67
N LEU A 24 -1.98 -6.52 30.89
CA LEU A 24 -0.68 -7.12 31.13
C LEU A 24 -0.55 -8.48 30.44
N GLU A 25 -1.57 -9.34 30.59
CA GLU A 25 -1.56 -10.69 30.03
C GLU A 25 -1.52 -10.68 28.50
N ASN A 26 -2.20 -9.74 27.85
CA ASN A 26 -2.16 -9.60 26.41
C ASN A 26 -0.79 -9.09 25.93
N LEU A 27 -0.16 -8.15 26.64
CA LEU A 27 1.20 -7.71 26.33
C LEU A 27 2.21 -8.87 26.44
N LEU A 28 2.16 -9.61 27.56
CA LEU A 28 3.01 -10.77 27.77
C LEU A 28 2.77 -11.86 26.72
N ARG A 29 1.51 -12.09 26.33
CA ARG A 29 1.16 -13.05 25.28
C ARG A 29 1.72 -12.66 23.92
N LEU A 30 1.61 -11.39 23.53
CA LEU A 30 2.16 -10.89 22.28
C LEU A 30 3.69 -10.96 22.27
N ALA A 31 4.34 -10.54 23.35
CA ALA A 31 5.79 -10.65 23.50
C ALA A 31 6.27 -12.10 23.31
N ASN A 32 5.64 -13.05 24.00
CA ASN A 32 5.95 -14.47 23.86
C ASN A 32 5.65 -15.01 22.45
N PHE A 33 4.56 -14.56 21.81
CA PHE A 33 4.22 -14.95 20.44
C PHE A 33 5.34 -14.56 19.46
N TYR A 34 5.92 -13.38 19.63
CA TYR A 34 7.07 -12.90 18.85
C TYR A 34 8.43 -13.33 19.43
N LYS A 35 8.45 -14.35 20.31
CA LYS A 35 9.66 -14.96 20.90
C LYS A 35 10.53 -14.00 21.71
N PHE A 36 9.96 -12.94 22.27
CA PHE A 36 10.62 -12.12 23.26
C PHE A 36 10.50 -12.75 24.65
N GLU A 37 11.53 -12.56 25.46
CA GLU A 37 11.49 -12.86 26.89
C GLU A 37 10.80 -11.72 27.64
N THR A 38 10.11 -12.03 28.73
CA THR A 38 9.38 -11.02 29.51
C THR A 38 9.73 -11.09 30.98
N PHE A 39 10.03 -9.93 31.58
CA PHE A 39 10.32 -9.77 33.00
C PHE A 39 9.31 -8.78 33.59
N ASN A 40 8.84 -9.02 34.81
CA ASN A 40 7.93 -8.14 35.51
C ASN A 40 8.46 -7.86 36.91
N GLU A 41 8.62 -6.58 37.24
CA GLU A 41 9.15 -6.13 38.53
C GLU A 41 8.43 -4.87 39.03
N GLU A 42 8.44 -4.65 40.34
CA GLU A 42 7.98 -3.40 40.94
C GLU A 42 9.19 -2.46 41.08
N ILE A 43 9.18 -1.35 40.34
CA ILE A 43 10.32 -0.41 40.28
C ILE A 43 10.19 0.74 41.29
N SER A 44 8.97 1.04 41.72
CA SER A 44 8.68 1.96 42.81
C SER A 44 7.29 1.66 43.38
N PRO A 45 6.93 2.13 44.58
CA PRO A 45 5.64 1.81 45.20
C PRO A 45 4.46 2.13 44.27
N GLY A 46 3.77 1.09 43.83
CA GLY A 46 2.61 1.20 42.93
C GLY A 46 2.92 1.35 41.44
N VAL A 47 4.19 1.46 41.03
CA VAL A 47 4.62 1.45 39.62
C VAL A 47 5.34 0.13 39.33
N LYS A 48 4.83 -0.60 38.34
CA LYS A 48 5.42 -1.85 37.85
C LYS A 48 6.05 -1.63 36.48
N ARG A 49 7.05 -2.45 36.17
CA ARG A 49 7.70 -2.50 34.87
C ARG A 49 7.51 -3.88 34.26
N VAL A 50 7.12 -3.91 32.99
CA VAL A 50 7.29 -5.08 32.14
C VAL A 50 8.40 -4.79 31.16
N SER A 51 9.46 -5.59 31.22
CA SER A 51 10.55 -5.56 30.25
C SER A 51 10.34 -6.68 29.24
N ILE A 52 10.31 -6.33 27.95
CA ILE A 52 10.25 -7.26 26.82
C ILE A 52 11.64 -7.27 26.18
N ALA A 53 12.38 -8.37 26.31
CA ALA A 53 13.75 -8.48 25.86
C ALA A 53 13.89 -9.42 24.65
N GLY A 54 14.61 -8.95 23.64
CA GLY A 54 15.08 -9.75 22.50
C GLY A 54 16.58 -10.03 22.60
N LYS A 55 17.19 -10.37 21.46
CA LYS A 55 18.63 -10.58 21.33
C LYS A 55 19.43 -9.29 21.48
N ILE A 56 18.93 -8.21 20.90
CA ILE A 56 19.61 -6.93 20.81
C ILE A 56 18.71 -5.74 21.16
N LEU A 57 17.42 -5.96 21.44
CA LEU A 57 16.50 -4.93 21.93
C LEU A 57 15.93 -5.26 23.31
N VAL A 58 15.55 -4.22 24.05
CA VAL A 58 14.77 -4.29 25.29
C VAL A 58 13.71 -3.19 25.25
N ILE A 59 12.46 -3.52 25.57
CA ILE A 59 11.35 -2.58 25.71
C ILE A 59 10.93 -2.57 27.17
N ASP A 60 11.16 -1.48 27.88
CA ASP A 60 10.66 -1.28 29.23
C ASP A 60 9.33 -0.52 29.18
N ILE A 61 8.29 -1.07 29.80
CA ILE A 61 6.96 -0.46 29.91
C ILE A 61 6.67 -0.26 31.40
N ASP A 62 6.63 1.00 31.84
CA ASP A 62 6.24 1.38 33.20
C ASP A 62 4.73 1.63 33.25
N PHE A 63 4.06 1.08 34.25
CA PHE A 63 2.61 1.19 34.39
C PHE A 63 2.12 1.08 35.84
N HIS A 64 0.90 1.59 36.04
CA HIS A 64 0.07 1.35 37.21
C HIS A 64 -0.97 0.28 36.92
N GLU A 65 -1.21 -0.63 37.87
CA GLU A 65 -2.33 -1.57 37.78
C GLU A 65 -3.63 -0.86 38.12
N LEU A 66 -4.62 -1.02 37.25
CA LEU A 66 -5.98 -0.52 37.45
C LEU A 66 -6.86 -1.63 38.05
N GLU A 67 -7.82 -1.23 38.89
CA GLU A 67 -8.83 -2.17 39.37
C GLU A 67 -9.57 -2.81 38.19
N SER A 68 -9.60 -4.14 38.19
CA SER A 68 -10.27 -4.94 37.17
C SER A 68 -11.30 -5.85 37.82
N SER A 69 -12.54 -5.77 37.34
CA SER A 69 -13.61 -6.71 37.69
C SER A 69 -13.51 -8.03 36.93
N ILE A 70 -12.61 -8.11 35.93
CA ILE A 70 -12.45 -9.27 35.07
C ILE A 70 -11.29 -10.13 35.62
N ARG A 71 -11.64 -11.32 36.12
CA ARG A 71 -10.68 -12.25 36.69
C ARG A 71 -9.65 -12.68 35.64
N GLY A 72 -8.36 -12.52 35.95
CA GLY A 72 -7.26 -12.88 35.07
C GLY A 72 -6.95 -11.87 33.97
N GLN A 73 -7.50 -10.64 34.07
CA GLN A 73 -7.09 -9.52 33.23
C GLN A 73 -6.68 -8.34 34.11
N THR A 74 -5.39 -8.04 34.09
CA THR A 74 -4.81 -6.88 34.77
C THR A 74 -4.84 -5.72 33.81
N ARG A 75 -5.77 -4.79 34.02
CA ARG A 75 -5.79 -3.52 33.28
C ARG A 75 -4.62 -2.68 33.74
N ILE A 76 -4.00 -1.97 32.82
CA ILE A 76 -2.84 -1.15 33.09
C ILE A 76 -3.07 0.28 32.60
N ASP A 77 -2.53 1.24 33.32
CA ASP A 77 -2.35 2.61 32.88
C ASP A 77 -0.86 2.84 32.63
N VAL A 78 -0.49 3.17 31.39
CA VAL A 78 0.91 3.20 30.95
C VAL A 78 1.51 4.58 31.21
N ASP A 79 2.60 4.62 31.96
CA ASP A 79 3.31 5.85 32.30
C ASP A 79 4.34 6.19 31.22
N THR A 80 5.32 5.31 31.02
CA THR A 80 6.42 5.50 30.08
C THR A 80 6.74 4.20 29.35
N VAL A 81 7.24 4.33 28.12
CA VAL A 81 7.81 3.23 27.35
C VAL A 81 9.22 3.63 26.93
N LYS A 82 10.17 2.71 27.03
CA LYS A 82 11.55 2.91 26.58
C LYS A 82 11.98 1.75 25.69
N LEU A 83 12.45 2.05 24.49
CA LEU A 83 13.09 1.14 23.57
C LEU A 83 14.61 1.31 23.69
N ILE A 84 15.30 0.26 24.09
CA ILE A 84 16.74 0.23 24.36
C ILE A 84 17.36 -0.78 23.39
N LEU A 85 18.43 -0.39 22.71
CA LEU A 85 19.22 -1.30 21.88
C LEU A 85 20.55 -1.62 22.55
N ALA A 86 20.96 -2.87 22.51
CA ALA A 86 22.19 -3.35 23.11
C ALA A 86 23.46 -2.76 22.45
N ASN A 87 23.36 -2.33 21.19
CA ASN A 87 24.47 -1.71 20.47
C ASN A 87 24.40 -0.18 20.60
N ASN A 88 25.00 0.33 21.66
CA ASN A 88 24.85 1.70 22.17
C ASN A 88 25.52 2.82 21.33
N ASP A 89 26.09 2.54 20.16
CA ASP A 89 26.79 3.55 19.35
C ASP A 89 25.92 4.24 18.30
N SER A 90 24.71 3.74 18.03
CA SER A 90 23.72 4.43 17.18
C SER A 90 22.31 4.25 17.73
N MET A 91 21.68 5.35 18.18
CA MET A 91 20.25 5.36 18.49
C MET A 91 19.45 4.90 17.26
N PHE A 92 18.58 3.91 17.42
CA PHE A 92 17.57 3.62 16.40
C PHE A 92 16.55 4.75 16.38
N THR A 93 16.61 5.53 15.31
CA THR A 93 15.79 6.73 15.15
C THR A 93 14.77 6.48 14.05
N VAL A 94 13.51 6.70 14.41
CA VAL A 94 12.38 6.71 13.50
C VAL A 94 11.74 8.10 13.66
N ASN A 95 11.65 8.88 12.59
CA ASN A 95 11.19 10.28 12.59
C ASN A 95 12.06 11.31 13.33
N ASN A 96 13.40 11.17 13.36
CA ASN A 96 14.29 11.99 14.21
C ASN A 96 13.90 11.94 15.72
N ALA A 97 13.07 10.97 16.08
CA ALA A 97 12.49 10.78 17.39
C ALA A 97 12.82 9.38 17.89
N ASP A 98 12.77 9.21 19.20
CA ASP A 98 12.99 7.92 19.87
C ASP A 98 11.87 6.96 19.49
N GLY A 99 12.21 5.77 18.98
CA GLY A 99 11.26 4.71 18.63
C GLY A 99 10.32 4.32 19.77
N SER A 100 10.70 4.65 21.01
CA SER A 100 9.85 4.60 22.21
C SER A 100 8.49 5.29 22.04
N ILE A 101 8.43 6.41 21.32
CA ILE A 101 7.21 7.21 21.15
C ILE A 101 6.13 6.43 20.37
N VAL A 102 6.53 5.65 19.37
CA VAL A 102 5.59 4.84 18.56
C VAL A 102 4.89 3.80 19.44
N LEU A 103 5.66 3.11 20.28
CA LEU A 103 5.15 2.13 21.22
C LEU A 103 4.28 2.77 22.31
N GLU A 104 4.73 3.89 22.87
CA GLU A 104 4.00 4.65 23.89
C GLU A 104 2.63 5.10 23.36
N MET A 105 2.57 5.63 22.13
CA MET A 105 1.32 6.05 21.50
C MET A 105 0.35 4.88 21.32
N ALA A 106 0.83 3.72 20.87
CA ALA A 106 0.00 2.53 20.69
C ALA A 106 -0.64 2.07 22.01
N LEU A 107 0.14 2.07 23.09
CA LEU A 107 -0.32 1.62 24.40
C LEU A 107 -1.23 2.66 25.10
N LYS A 108 -0.86 3.95 25.10
CA LYS A 108 -1.68 5.01 25.71
C LYS A 108 -3.02 5.20 25.03
N GLN A 109 -3.10 4.97 23.72
CA GLN A 109 -4.37 5.00 22.98
C GLN A 109 -5.19 3.71 23.12
N GLN A 110 -4.73 2.74 23.93
CA GLN A 110 -5.38 1.45 24.14
C GLN A 110 -5.54 0.64 22.85
N LYS A 111 -4.60 0.77 21.91
CA LYS A 111 -4.65 0.16 20.58
C LYS A 111 -3.71 -1.04 20.50
N LEU A 112 -4.15 -2.18 21.05
CA LEU A 112 -3.34 -3.40 21.09
C LEU A 112 -2.92 -3.90 19.68
N VAL A 113 -3.73 -3.70 18.62
CA VAL A 113 -3.31 -4.06 17.24
C VAL A 113 -2.08 -3.28 16.80
N GLN A 114 -2.03 -1.99 17.13
CA GLN A 114 -0.89 -1.16 16.72
C GLN A 114 0.37 -1.63 17.46
N PHE A 115 0.24 -1.96 18.74
CA PHE A 115 1.33 -2.53 19.52
C PHE A 115 1.76 -3.91 18.99
N ASP A 116 0.80 -4.78 18.63
CA ASP A 116 1.05 -6.09 18.00
C ASP A 116 1.89 -5.94 16.71
N ARG A 117 1.49 -5.04 15.81
CA ARG A 117 2.25 -4.76 14.58
C ARG A 117 3.64 -4.20 14.86
N CYS A 118 3.76 -3.33 15.85
CA CYS A 118 5.06 -2.82 16.27
C CYS A 118 5.98 -3.94 16.78
N LEU A 119 5.46 -4.82 17.63
CA LEU A 119 6.21 -5.98 18.12
C LEU A 119 6.58 -6.95 16.99
N GLU A 120 5.69 -7.17 16.02
CA GLU A 120 5.99 -7.98 14.83
C GLU A 120 7.20 -7.43 14.08
N GLN A 121 7.18 -6.12 13.76
CA GLN A 121 8.27 -5.45 13.06
C GLN A 121 9.58 -5.45 13.85
N LEU A 122 9.52 -5.12 15.15
CA LEU A 122 10.69 -5.15 16.02
C LEU A 122 11.26 -6.57 16.17
N SER A 123 10.41 -7.60 16.16
CA SER A 123 10.86 -9.00 16.24
C SER A 123 11.62 -9.43 14.98
N VAL A 124 11.19 -8.95 13.81
CA VAL A 124 11.90 -9.20 12.54
C VAL A 124 13.28 -8.55 12.59
N LEU A 125 13.36 -7.28 13.04
CA LEU A 125 14.62 -6.56 13.18
C LEU A 125 15.55 -7.26 14.19
N ASP A 126 15.07 -7.60 15.39
CA ASP A 126 15.85 -8.21 16.46
C ASP A 126 16.38 -9.59 16.09
N GLN A 127 15.50 -10.48 15.64
CA GLN A 127 15.85 -11.89 15.46
C GLN A 127 16.79 -12.10 14.27
N ASN A 128 16.68 -11.25 13.25
CA ASN A 128 17.43 -11.35 12.00
C ASN A 128 18.65 -10.41 11.94
N SER A 129 18.87 -9.56 12.95
CA SER A 129 20.08 -8.75 13.07
C SER A 129 21.29 -9.57 13.55
N THR A 130 21.64 -10.61 12.81
CA THR A 130 22.75 -11.54 13.16
C THR A 130 24.02 -11.21 12.40
N GLN A 131 23.95 -11.19 11.08
CA GLN A 131 25.08 -10.90 10.19
C GLN A 131 25.10 -9.43 9.75
N VAL A 132 23.95 -8.77 9.80
CA VAL A 132 23.74 -7.38 9.40
C VAL A 132 22.90 -6.71 10.48
N ASP A 133 23.25 -5.50 10.88
CA ASP A 133 22.41 -4.68 11.75
C ASP A 133 21.21 -4.16 10.95
N LEU A 134 20.05 -4.83 11.08
CA LEU A 134 18.85 -4.43 10.34
C LEU A 134 18.26 -3.12 10.87
N PHE A 135 18.52 -2.73 12.11
CA PHE A 135 18.09 -1.42 12.63
C PHE A 135 18.83 -0.30 11.89
N HIS A 136 20.15 -0.43 11.74
CA HIS A 136 20.95 0.53 10.98
C HIS A 136 20.57 0.55 9.49
N GLN A 137 20.38 -0.62 8.88
CA GLN A 137 19.96 -0.71 7.48
C GLN A 137 18.58 -0.09 7.26
N TYR A 138 17.64 -0.28 8.18
CA TYR A 138 16.31 0.31 8.10
C TYR A 138 16.36 1.84 8.05
N THR A 139 17.24 2.47 8.85
CA THR A 139 17.46 3.92 8.79
C THR A 139 18.08 4.35 7.46
N SER A 140 19.00 3.55 6.89
CA SER A 140 19.63 3.83 5.60
C SER A 140 18.64 3.71 4.42
N ILE A 141 17.75 2.71 4.46
CA ILE A 141 16.68 2.52 3.48
C ILE A 141 15.82 3.78 3.38
N MET A 142 15.49 4.42 4.51
CA MET A 142 14.75 5.69 4.50
C MET A 142 15.47 6.77 3.71
N GLY A 143 16.78 6.95 3.91
CA GLY A 143 17.56 7.94 3.18
C GLY A 143 17.53 7.72 1.67
N THR A 144 17.64 6.46 1.23
CA THR A 144 17.50 6.11 -0.19
C THR A 144 16.09 6.38 -0.71
N LEU A 145 15.05 5.99 0.04
CA LEU A 145 13.66 6.22 -0.36
C LEU A 145 13.31 7.71 -0.41
N GLN A 146 13.86 8.54 0.48
CA GLN A 146 13.67 9.99 0.45
C GLN A 146 14.34 10.65 -0.76
N ALA A 147 15.48 10.11 -1.23
CA ALA A 147 16.13 10.60 -2.44
C ALA A 147 15.28 10.36 -3.70
N GLU A 148 14.63 9.18 -3.78
CA GLU A 148 13.77 8.80 -4.92
C GLU A 148 12.33 9.36 -4.79
N PHE A 149 11.84 9.47 -3.55
CA PHE A 149 10.49 9.91 -3.21
C PHE A 149 10.56 10.97 -2.09
N PRO A 150 10.68 12.26 -2.42
CA PRO A 150 10.92 13.34 -1.44
C PRO A 150 9.88 13.48 -0.34
N ASN A 151 8.64 13.02 -0.56
CA ASN A 151 7.56 13.05 0.42
C ASN A 151 7.51 11.77 1.28
N SER A 152 8.61 11.04 1.40
CA SER A 152 8.68 9.87 2.27
C SER A 152 8.89 10.29 3.72
N GLU A 153 8.08 9.74 4.62
CA GLU A 153 8.13 9.99 6.06
C GLU A 153 7.99 8.67 6.84
N TYR A 154 8.49 8.57 8.08
CA TYR A 154 8.14 7.40 8.86
C TYR A 154 6.74 7.55 9.44
N SER A 155 6.04 6.42 9.58
CA SER A 155 4.77 6.39 10.29
C SER A 155 4.96 6.75 11.77
N THR A 156 3.97 7.44 12.33
CA THR A 156 3.88 7.71 13.78
C THR A 156 3.12 6.62 14.54
N GLN A 157 2.57 5.63 13.82
CA GLN A 157 1.70 4.60 14.39
C GLN A 157 2.35 3.22 14.44
N GLU A 158 3.37 2.98 13.61
CA GLU A 158 4.11 1.73 13.54
C GLU A 158 5.49 1.95 12.91
N PHE A 159 6.38 0.95 12.99
CA PHE A 159 7.72 0.98 12.40
C PHE A 159 7.65 0.72 10.89
N SER A 160 7.12 1.70 10.17
CA SER A 160 6.97 1.68 8.70
C SER A 160 7.37 3.01 8.07
N ILE A 161 7.68 2.99 6.78
CA ILE A 161 7.94 4.16 5.93
C ILE A 161 6.72 4.39 5.04
N MET A 162 6.17 5.59 5.10
CA MET A 162 5.06 6.05 4.26
C MET A 162 5.61 6.80 3.04
N ILE A 163 5.14 6.43 1.86
CA ILE A 163 5.48 7.12 0.60
C ILE A 163 4.21 7.65 -0.04
N ASN A 164 4.16 8.97 -0.26
CA ASN A 164 3.06 9.70 -0.90
C ASN A 164 1.68 9.43 -0.26
N SER A 165 1.64 9.00 1.01
CA SER A 165 0.41 8.53 1.69
C SER A 165 -0.30 7.35 0.98
N LEU A 166 0.41 6.66 0.09
CA LEU A 166 -0.12 5.56 -0.73
C LEU A 166 0.46 4.23 -0.33
N PHE A 167 1.77 4.20 -0.07
CA PHE A 167 2.52 2.99 0.17
C PHE A 167 3.05 3.02 1.60
N GLN A 168 2.81 1.94 2.33
CA GLN A 168 3.34 1.71 3.65
C GLN A 168 4.33 0.56 3.58
N ILE A 169 5.59 0.84 3.84
CA ILE A 169 6.71 -0.09 3.67
C ILE A 169 7.20 -0.50 5.05
N SER A 170 7.32 -1.80 5.28
CA SER A 170 7.90 -2.36 6.50
C SER A 170 8.76 -3.56 6.17
N LEU A 171 9.60 -3.99 7.11
CA LEU A 171 10.23 -5.30 7.02
C LEU A 171 9.29 -6.35 7.62
N ALA A 172 9.13 -7.46 6.92
CA ALA A 172 8.35 -8.58 7.38
C ALA A 172 9.13 -9.87 7.18
N SER A 173 8.83 -10.88 8.02
CA SER A 173 9.30 -12.22 7.76
C SER A 173 8.39 -12.85 6.69
N ASP A 174 9.01 -13.27 5.59
CA ASP A 174 8.34 -13.91 4.47
C ASP A 174 9.32 -14.89 3.83
N GLU A 175 9.04 -16.18 3.98
CA GLU A 175 9.87 -17.30 3.50
C GLU A 175 10.05 -17.31 1.97
N ARG A 176 9.24 -16.53 1.25
CA ARG A 176 9.28 -16.45 -0.23
C ARG A 176 10.36 -15.50 -0.73
N ILE A 177 10.91 -14.65 0.13
CA ILE A 177 11.81 -13.57 -0.25
C ILE A 177 13.08 -13.55 0.62
N ALA A 178 14.12 -12.93 0.10
CA ALA A 178 15.37 -12.73 0.83
C ALA A 178 15.87 -11.31 0.62
N LEU A 179 16.23 -10.65 1.71
CA LEU A 179 16.73 -9.29 1.71
C LEU A 179 18.19 -9.29 1.25
N ALA A 180 18.45 -8.72 0.08
CA ALA A 180 19.80 -8.67 -0.48
C ALA A 180 20.45 -7.31 -0.21
N PHE A 181 21.56 -7.34 0.54
CA PHE A 181 22.52 -6.24 0.69
C PHE A 181 23.78 -6.55 -0.12
N GLU A 182 24.64 -5.55 -0.37
CA GLU A 182 25.82 -5.67 -1.25
C GLU A 182 26.73 -6.87 -0.94
N SER A 183 26.83 -7.25 0.33
CA SER A 183 27.73 -8.33 0.79
C SER A 183 27.03 -9.46 1.55
N VAL A 184 25.74 -9.33 1.86
CA VAL A 184 25.00 -10.29 2.70
C VAL A 184 23.57 -10.44 2.22
N THR A 185 23.05 -11.67 2.28
CA THR A 185 21.64 -11.96 2.06
C THR A 185 21.01 -12.47 3.35
N VAL A 186 19.92 -11.85 3.77
CA VAL A 186 19.12 -12.29 4.92
C VAL A 186 17.91 -13.05 4.38
N THR A 187 17.83 -14.36 4.63
CA THR A 187 16.71 -15.18 4.17
C THR A 187 15.46 -14.89 4.98
N ASP A 188 14.30 -15.18 4.40
CA ASP A 188 12.99 -15.14 5.05
C ASP A 188 12.61 -13.76 5.62
N VAL A 189 13.26 -12.71 5.11
CA VAL A 189 13.03 -11.31 5.43
C VAL A 189 12.99 -10.54 4.12
N GLY A 190 12.04 -9.61 4.00
CA GLY A 190 12.07 -8.65 2.92
C GLY A 190 11.14 -7.47 3.16
N PHE A 191 10.97 -6.67 2.12
CA PHE A 191 10.06 -5.54 2.14
C PHE A 191 8.65 -6.02 1.94
N LYS A 192 7.77 -5.65 2.87
CA LYS A 192 6.32 -5.73 2.72
C LYS A 192 5.79 -4.34 2.47
N VAL A 193 5.02 -4.19 1.40
CA VAL A 193 4.37 -2.93 1.03
C VAL A 193 2.87 -3.12 1.08
N GLU A 194 2.21 -2.34 1.93
CA GLU A 194 0.75 -2.27 2.02
C GLU A 194 0.26 -1.00 1.33
N PHE A 195 -0.85 -1.11 0.60
CA PHE A 195 -1.46 0.03 -0.08
C PHE A 195 -2.57 0.63 0.78
N SER A 196 -2.66 1.96 0.81
CA SER A 196 -3.74 2.66 1.51
C SER A 196 -5.12 2.36 0.95
N LYS A 197 -5.19 1.96 -0.32
CA LYS A 197 -6.37 1.44 -1.00
C LYS A 197 -5.95 0.35 -1.99
N PRO A 198 -6.83 -0.61 -2.32
CA PRO A 198 -6.53 -1.60 -3.34
C PRO A 198 -6.16 -0.93 -4.67
N LEU A 199 -5.11 -1.44 -5.32
CA LEU A 199 -4.68 -0.98 -6.63
C LEU A 199 -5.01 -2.05 -7.67
N ILE A 200 -5.52 -1.59 -8.81
CA ILE A 200 -5.71 -2.42 -10.00
C ILE A 200 -4.48 -2.27 -10.88
N ILE A 201 -3.83 -3.39 -11.21
CA ILE A 201 -2.59 -3.42 -11.99
C ILE A 201 -2.61 -4.56 -13.03
N PRO A 202 -1.87 -4.44 -14.15
CA PRO A 202 -1.65 -5.54 -15.08
C PRO A 202 -0.80 -6.65 -14.46
N ARG A 203 -1.30 -7.89 -14.44
CA ARG A 203 -0.62 -9.04 -13.81
C ARG A 203 0.74 -9.36 -14.44
N HIS A 204 0.87 -9.20 -15.75
CA HIS A 204 2.11 -9.50 -16.45
C HIS A 204 3.28 -8.58 -16.01
N LEU A 205 2.98 -7.33 -15.61
CA LEU A 205 3.99 -6.40 -15.10
C LEU A 205 4.44 -6.77 -13.70
N ALA A 206 3.52 -7.21 -12.83
CA ALA A 206 3.89 -7.75 -11.51
C ALA A 206 4.86 -8.94 -11.65
N ASN A 207 4.58 -9.84 -12.59
CA ASN A 207 5.46 -10.98 -12.88
C ASN A 207 6.83 -10.53 -13.42
N LYS A 208 6.86 -9.50 -14.28
CA LYS A 208 8.11 -8.98 -14.88
C LYS A 208 9.06 -8.41 -13.84
N VAL A 209 8.53 -7.81 -12.78
CA VAL A 209 9.33 -7.20 -11.72
C VAL A 209 9.66 -8.22 -10.62
N GLY A 210 9.17 -9.46 -10.68
CA GLY A 210 9.53 -10.54 -9.75
C GLY A 210 9.04 -10.34 -8.32
N ILE A 211 7.94 -9.60 -8.15
CA ILE A 211 7.33 -9.34 -6.83
C ILE A 211 6.26 -10.38 -6.52
N VAL A 212 5.99 -10.60 -5.24
CA VAL A 212 4.88 -11.43 -4.80
C VAL A 212 3.71 -10.53 -4.40
N LEU A 213 2.58 -10.57 -5.11
CA LEU A 213 1.41 -9.76 -4.74
C LEU A 213 0.60 -10.44 -3.64
N ASP A 214 0.00 -9.63 -2.77
CA ASP A 214 -0.85 -10.09 -1.68
C ASP A 214 -2.34 -9.82 -1.94
N ASN A 215 -3.21 -10.77 -1.54
CA ASN A 215 -4.67 -10.68 -1.68
C ASN A 215 -5.15 -10.40 -3.13
N GLU A 216 -4.54 -11.06 -4.11
CA GLU A 216 -4.92 -10.94 -5.51
C GLU A 216 -6.39 -11.35 -5.75
N SER A 217 -7.12 -10.50 -6.46
CA SER A 217 -8.42 -10.83 -7.04
C SER A 217 -8.49 -10.32 -8.47
N ARG A 218 -9.28 -10.99 -9.31
CA ARG A 218 -9.48 -10.51 -10.68
C ARG A 218 -10.18 -9.16 -10.65
N ALA A 219 -9.62 -8.21 -11.38
CA ALA A 219 -10.20 -6.90 -11.55
C ALA A 219 -10.53 -6.67 -13.01
N GLN A 220 -11.51 -5.80 -13.25
CA GLN A 220 -11.78 -5.27 -14.56
C GLN A 220 -11.62 -3.76 -14.48
N LEU A 221 -10.59 -3.23 -15.15
CA LEU A 221 -10.36 -1.80 -15.18
C LEU A 221 -11.37 -1.09 -16.08
N CYS A 222 -11.67 -1.67 -17.24
CA CYS A 222 -12.62 -1.15 -18.23
C CYS A 222 -13.26 -2.31 -19.02
N ASN A 223 -14.46 -2.08 -19.56
CA ASN A 223 -15.06 -2.94 -20.56
C ASN A 223 -14.74 -2.38 -21.96
N ASN A 224 -14.43 -3.25 -22.93
CA ASN A 224 -14.16 -2.84 -24.32
C ASN A 224 -15.33 -2.12 -24.99
N ASN A 225 -16.51 -2.21 -24.37
CA ASN A 225 -17.74 -1.58 -24.83
C ASN A 225 -18.06 -0.27 -24.11
N ASP A 226 -17.24 0.17 -23.15
CA ASP A 226 -17.48 1.41 -22.42
C ASP A 226 -17.21 2.61 -23.34
N ILE A 227 -18.30 3.26 -23.75
CA ILE A 227 -18.29 4.55 -24.42
C ILE A 227 -18.94 5.53 -23.47
N TYR A 228 -18.31 6.67 -23.27
CA TYR A 228 -18.80 7.70 -22.38
C TYR A 228 -19.26 8.90 -23.19
N ARG A 229 -20.43 9.45 -22.85
CA ARG A 229 -20.93 10.69 -23.44
C ARG A 229 -20.43 11.87 -22.62
N THR A 230 -19.81 12.84 -23.29
CA THR A 230 -19.49 14.13 -22.66
C THR A 230 -20.73 15.00 -22.52
N LYS A 231 -20.66 16.06 -21.71
CA LYS A 231 -21.77 17.03 -21.59
C LYS A 231 -22.14 17.70 -22.91
N ARG A 232 -21.26 17.65 -23.92
CA ARG A 232 -21.45 18.20 -25.26
C ARG A 232 -21.75 17.15 -26.34
N ASN A 233 -22.17 15.94 -25.97
CA ASN A 233 -22.44 14.81 -26.88
C ASN A 233 -21.22 14.22 -27.61
N SER A 234 -19.98 14.55 -27.25
CA SER A 234 -18.80 13.83 -27.77
C SER A 234 -18.71 12.43 -27.14
N LEU A 235 -18.10 11.48 -27.86
CA LEU A 235 -17.98 10.09 -27.43
C LEU A 235 -16.55 9.79 -27.01
N LEU A 236 -16.34 9.34 -25.77
CA LEU A 236 -15.04 8.85 -25.30
C LEU A 236 -15.08 7.32 -25.32
N GLN A 237 -14.23 6.69 -26.11
CA GLN A 237 -14.13 5.24 -26.15
C GLN A 237 -12.82 4.80 -25.50
N THR A 238 -12.92 4.02 -24.42
CA THR A 238 -11.76 3.40 -23.79
C THR A 238 -11.52 2.01 -24.39
N PHE A 239 -10.31 1.72 -24.86
CA PHE A 239 -9.96 0.37 -25.33
C PHE A 239 -9.12 -0.35 -24.26
N GLN A 240 -9.37 -1.65 -24.01
CA GLN A 240 -8.51 -2.43 -23.13
C GLN A 240 -7.07 -2.48 -23.64
N PHE A 241 -6.16 -2.67 -22.68
CA PHE A 241 -4.90 -3.35 -22.89
C PHE A 241 -5.15 -4.67 -23.63
N VAL A 242 -4.79 -4.72 -24.91
CA VAL A 242 -4.89 -5.93 -25.71
C VAL A 242 -3.77 -6.87 -25.26
N GLN A 243 -3.91 -7.53 -24.08
CA GLN A 243 -3.18 -8.72 -23.58
C GLN A 243 -3.10 -8.88 -22.04
N SER A 244 -3.62 -7.95 -21.23
CA SER A 244 -3.37 -7.96 -19.77
C SER A 244 -4.54 -8.49 -18.91
N GLU A 245 -4.33 -9.56 -18.15
CA GLU A 245 -5.18 -9.87 -16.98
C GLU A 245 -4.92 -8.80 -15.90
N PHE A 246 -5.98 -8.12 -15.45
CA PHE A 246 -5.87 -7.17 -14.35
C PHE A 246 -6.13 -7.87 -13.02
N VAL A 247 -5.30 -7.53 -12.04
CA VAL A 247 -5.46 -7.97 -10.66
C VAL A 247 -5.62 -6.76 -9.76
N GLN A 248 -6.57 -6.85 -8.84
CA GLN A 248 -6.68 -5.97 -7.70
C GLN A 248 -5.89 -6.60 -6.55
N THR A 249 -5.01 -5.81 -5.96
CA THR A 249 -4.14 -6.23 -4.86
C THR A 249 -4.13 -5.15 -3.77
N THR A 250 -3.85 -5.55 -2.53
CA THR A 250 -3.68 -4.65 -1.39
C THR A 250 -2.22 -4.41 -1.02
N GLY A 251 -1.27 -5.07 -1.69
CA GLY A 251 0.13 -4.97 -1.36
C GLY A 251 1.02 -5.93 -2.13
N PHE A 252 2.31 -5.89 -1.83
CA PHE A 252 3.29 -6.83 -2.38
C PHE A 252 4.48 -7.01 -1.45
N ALA A 253 5.24 -8.07 -1.70
CA ALA A 253 6.50 -8.35 -1.02
C ALA A 253 7.65 -8.48 -2.03
N CYS A 254 8.85 -8.02 -1.63
CA CYS A 254 10.07 -8.12 -2.45
C CYS A 254 11.36 -8.12 -1.62
N GLY A 255 12.45 -8.64 -2.19
CA GLY A 255 13.71 -8.86 -1.47
C GLY A 255 14.82 -7.81 -1.73
N ALA A 256 14.70 -7.00 -2.79
CA ALA A 256 15.76 -6.05 -3.15
C ALA A 256 15.26 -4.61 -3.12
N LEU A 257 16.06 -3.69 -2.58
CA LEU A 257 15.73 -2.26 -2.51
C LEU A 257 15.57 -1.63 -3.91
N SER A 258 16.40 -2.02 -4.87
CA SER A 258 16.29 -1.57 -6.27
C SER A 258 14.99 -2.03 -6.92
N GLN A 259 14.58 -3.26 -6.65
CA GLN A 259 13.31 -3.84 -7.11
C GLN A 259 12.12 -3.12 -6.46
N LEU A 260 12.20 -2.83 -5.15
CA LEU A 260 11.20 -2.04 -4.42
C LEU A 260 11.01 -0.66 -5.07
N ILE A 261 12.08 0.11 -5.24
CA ILE A 261 12.04 1.46 -5.83
C ILE A 261 11.43 1.43 -7.23
N THR A 262 11.91 0.51 -8.08
CA THR A 262 11.38 0.33 -9.44
C THR A 262 9.88 0.06 -9.40
N THR A 263 9.43 -0.85 -8.52
CA THR A 263 8.02 -1.22 -8.38
C THR A 263 7.16 -0.05 -7.91
N LEU A 264 7.63 0.73 -6.92
CA LEU A 264 6.91 1.87 -6.38
C LEU A 264 6.70 2.97 -7.42
N HIS A 265 7.68 3.22 -8.29
CA HIS A 265 7.49 4.12 -9.44
C HIS A 265 6.39 3.62 -10.38
N TRP A 266 6.39 2.33 -10.72
CA TRP A 266 5.32 1.73 -11.54
C TRP A 266 3.95 1.89 -10.89
N PHE A 267 3.82 1.60 -9.60
CA PHE A 267 2.53 1.69 -8.91
C PHE A 267 2.03 3.13 -8.74
N THR A 268 2.92 4.10 -8.56
CA THR A 268 2.52 5.53 -8.55
C THR A 268 1.89 5.95 -9.88
N LYS A 269 2.43 5.44 -11.00
CA LYS A 269 1.87 5.68 -12.35
C LYS A 269 0.49 5.05 -12.49
N PHE A 270 0.31 3.80 -12.08
CA PHE A 270 -0.99 3.12 -12.13
C PHE A 270 -2.03 3.75 -11.21
N GLU A 271 -1.62 4.25 -10.05
CA GLU A 271 -2.52 4.94 -9.14
C GLU A 271 -3.08 6.23 -9.76
N SER A 272 -2.26 6.93 -10.53
CA SER A 272 -2.66 8.10 -11.31
C SER A 272 -3.57 7.75 -12.50
N LEU A 273 -3.32 6.63 -13.18
CA LEU A 273 -4.23 6.09 -14.21
C LEU A 273 -5.59 5.68 -13.63
N ASN A 274 -5.60 5.01 -12.48
CA ASN A 274 -6.82 4.62 -11.77
C ASN A 274 -7.64 5.86 -11.35
N LYS A 275 -6.97 6.94 -10.92
CA LYS A 275 -7.61 8.23 -10.64
C LYS A 275 -8.25 8.83 -11.90
N LEU A 276 -7.52 8.89 -13.01
CA LEU A 276 -8.06 9.38 -14.28
C LEU A 276 -9.30 8.57 -14.70
N TYR A 277 -9.23 7.24 -14.65
CA TYR A 277 -10.37 6.39 -14.99
C TYR A 277 -11.58 6.64 -14.08
N THR A 278 -11.36 6.74 -12.77
CA THR A 278 -12.42 7.04 -11.79
C THR A 278 -13.07 8.41 -12.07
N GLU A 279 -12.27 9.40 -12.44
CA GLU A 279 -12.79 10.72 -12.84
C GLU A 279 -13.61 10.64 -14.13
N LEU A 280 -13.15 9.89 -15.13
CA LEU A 280 -13.90 9.70 -16.37
C LEU A 280 -15.27 9.06 -16.09
N HIS A 281 -15.29 7.98 -15.31
CA HIS A 281 -16.52 7.25 -15.01
C HIS A 281 -17.50 8.04 -14.13
N SER A 282 -17.01 8.97 -13.30
CA SER A 282 -17.87 9.83 -12.47
C SER A 282 -18.37 11.08 -13.18
N LYS A 283 -17.62 11.61 -14.16
CA LYS A 283 -17.95 12.85 -14.86
C LYS A 283 -18.75 12.62 -16.15
N TYR A 284 -18.66 11.43 -16.75
CA TYR A 284 -19.24 11.13 -18.04
C TYR A 284 -20.24 9.96 -17.94
N GLU A 285 -21.32 10.05 -18.72
CA GLU A 285 -22.38 9.05 -18.68
C GLU A 285 -21.99 7.84 -19.55
N PRO A 286 -21.97 6.62 -19.01
CA PRO A 286 -21.74 5.43 -19.81
C PRO A 286 -22.92 5.19 -20.75
N LEU A 287 -22.63 5.00 -22.04
CA LEU A 287 -23.61 4.72 -23.06
C LEU A 287 -23.80 3.21 -23.19
N ASP A 288 -25.01 2.74 -22.86
CA ASP A 288 -25.43 1.39 -23.22
C ASP A 288 -25.94 1.40 -24.68
N ARG A 289 -25.05 0.96 -25.59
CA ARG A 289 -25.33 0.86 -27.05
C ARG A 289 -26.66 0.17 -27.37
N LEU A 290 -27.09 -0.81 -26.57
CA LEU A 290 -28.33 -1.56 -26.83
C LEU A 290 -29.58 -0.74 -26.45
N SER A 291 -29.48 0.05 -25.38
CA SER A 291 -30.58 0.89 -24.91
C SER A 291 -30.83 2.11 -25.82
N GLU A 292 -29.79 2.65 -26.45
CA GLU A 292 -29.93 3.75 -27.42
C GLU A 292 -30.51 3.26 -28.76
N LEU A 293 -30.14 2.06 -29.21
CA LEU A 293 -30.70 1.45 -30.42
C LEU A 293 -32.22 1.20 -30.31
N THR A 294 -32.73 0.96 -29.11
CA THR A 294 -34.17 0.72 -28.89
C THR A 294 -35.03 1.99 -28.91
N ASN A 295 -34.44 3.18 -28.75
CA ASN A 295 -35.19 4.43 -28.58
C ASN A 295 -35.18 5.39 -29.78
N GLU A 296 -34.50 5.07 -30.88
CA GLU A 296 -34.45 6.00 -32.01
C GLU A 296 -34.79 5.36 -33.37
N PRO A 297 -36.06 5.45 -33.82
CA PRO A 297 -36.42 5.22 -35.21
C PRO A 297 -35.95 6.36 -36.15
N GLN A 298 -35.57 7.52 -35.60
CA GLN A 298 -35.26 8.73 -36.38
C GLN A 298 -33.90 8.67 -37.08
N TRP A 299 -32.81 8.27 -36.42
CA TRP A 299 -31.48 8.22 -37.08
C TRP A 299 -31.43 7.21 -38.23
N PHE A 300 -32.14 6.08 -38.16
CA PHE A 300 -32.21 5.12 -39.28
C PHE A 300 -32.95 5.72 -40.48
N THR A 301 -33.96 6.54 -40.22
CA THR A 301 -34.70 7.29 -41.23
C THR A 301 -33.85 8.41 -41.85
N GLU A 302 -33.06 9.12 -41.05
CA GLU A 302 -32.16 10.18 -41.50
C GLU A 302 -30.88 9.64 -42.19
N PHE A 303 -30.38 8.47 -41.77
CA PHE A 303 -29.28 7.74 -42.41
C PHE A 303 -29.67 7.24 -43.80
N THR A 304 -30.87 6.66 -43.93
CA THR A 304 -31.41 6.22 -45.24
C THR A 304 -31.76 7.38 -46.17
N GLN A 305 -31.97 8.58 -45.63
CA GLN A 305 -32.19 9.82 -46.39
C GLN A 305 -30.88 10.59 -46.68
N GLY A 306 -29.73 10.10 -46.23
CA GLY A 306 -28.42 10.68 -46.53
C GLY A 306 -28.12 12.01 -45.82
N SER A 307 -28.83 12.33 -44.74
CA SER A 307 -28.72 13.61 -44.02
C SER A 307 -27.93 13.56 -42.71
N LEU A 308 -27.42 12.39 -42.29
CA LEU A 308 -26.53 12.32 -41.13
C LEU A 308 -25.10 12.74 -41.50
N GLN A 309 -24.74 13.97 -41.16
CA GLN A 309 -23.37 14.33 -40.79
C GLN A 309 -23.35 14.64 -39.30
N LYS A 310 -23.27 13.61 -38.48
CA LYS A 310 -22.92 13.77 -37.07
C LYS A 310 -21.53 13.17 -36.91
N GLU A 311 -20.52 14.03 -37.02
CA GLU A 311 -19.15 13.67 -36.66
C GLU A 311 -19.10 13.62 -35.13
N ASP A 312 -19.49 12.47 -34.56
CA ASP A 312 -19.30 12.25 -33.13
C ASP A 312 -17.79 12.22 -32.89
N THR A 313 -17.22 13.28 -32.31
CA THR A 313 -15.77 13.33 -32.07
C THR A 313 -15.39 12.25 -31.05
N PHE A 314 -14.64 11.24 -31.51
CA PHE A 314 -14.15 10.17 -30.63
C PHE A 314 -12.84 10.59 -29.95
N ILE A 315 -12.81 10.50 -28.62
CA ILE A 315 -11.55 10.50 -27.87
C ILE A 315 -11.25 9.04 -27.50
N LYS A 316 -10.14 8.52 -28.04
CA LYS A 316 -9.68 7.14 -27.85
C LYS A 316 -8.52 7.14 -26.88
N ILE A 317 -8.70 6.49 -25.73
CA ILE A 317 -7.61 6.21 -24.78
C ILE A 317 -7.13 4.78 -25.03
N THR A 318 -5.87 4.65 -25.41
CA THR A 318 -5.19 3.36 -25.63
C THR A 318 -4.08 3.23 -24.60
N VAL A 319 -4.03 2.09 -23.91
CA VAL A 319 -2.90 1.76 -23.04
C VAL A 319 -2.38 0.40 -23.46
N THR A 320 -1.11 0.33 -23.88
CA THR A 320 -0.40 -0.89 -24.26
C THR A 320 0.58 -1.28 -23.15
N ASP A 321 1.41 -2.31 -23.35
CA ASP A 321 2.43 -2.69 -22.37
C ASP A 321 3.56 -1.64 -22.25
N ASP A 322 3.76 -0.85 -23.31
CA ASP A 322 4.87 0.10 -23.43
C ASP A 322 4.41 1.56 -23.52
N GLU A 323 3.12 1.85 -23.72
CA GLU A 323 2.65 3.18 -24.11
C GLU A 323 1.25 3.50 -23.58
N PHE A 324 1.08 4.71 -23.07
CA PHE A 324 -0.21 5.35 -22.83
C PHE A 324 -0.45 6.39 -23.92
N ARG A 325 -1.56 6.28 -24.66
CA ARG A 325 -1.87 7.10 -25.83
C ARG A 325 -3.30 7.64 -25.77
N VAL A 326 -3.46 8.90 -26.14
CA VAL A 326 -4.77 9.53 -26.34
C VAL A 326 -4.87 10.02 -27.78
N ASP A 327 -5.74 9.38 -28.54
CA ASP A 327 -6.05 9.72 -29.93
C ASP A 327 -7.38 10.47 -29.99
N THR A 328 -7.53 11.39 -30.95
CA THR A 328 -8.84 11.89 -31.37
C THR A 328 -9.07 11.56 -32.84
N GLU A 329 -10.32 11.54 -33.30
CA GLU A 329 -10.66 11.15 -34.68
C GLU A 329 -9.96 11.99 -35.77
N LEU A 330 -9.57 13.22 -35.45
CA LEU A 330 -8.97 14.17 -36.40
C LEU A 330 -7.46 14.41 -36.18
N GLU A 331 -6.93 14.19 -34.98
CA GLU A 331 -5.52 14.40 -34.65
C GLU A 331 -4.98 13.41 -33.59
N TYR A 332 -3.73 12.97 -33.77
CA TYR A 332 -2.93 12.37 -32.70
C TYR A 332 -2.52 13.46 -31.73
N LYS A 333 -3.01 13.38 -30.49
CA LYS A 333 -2.71 14.41 -29.48
C LYS A 333 -1.43 14.10 -28.74
N ARG A 334 -1.31 12.88 -28.21
CA ARG A 334 -0.13 12.52 -27.41
C ARG A 334 -0.02 11.02 -27.20
N SER A 335 1.22 10.54 -27.15
CA SER A 335 1.55 9.29 -26.51
C SER A 335 2.81 9.41 -25.70
N ILE A 336 2.84 8.58 -24.66
CA ILE A 336 3.82 8.61 -23.61
C ILE A 336 4.16 7.18 -23.32
N LYS A 337 5.43 6.83 -23.42
CA LYS A 337 5.83 5.49 -23.04
C LYS A 337 5.54 5.27 -21.55
N LEU A 338 5.02 4.09 -21.18
CA LEU A 338 4.66 3.78 -19.79
C LEU A 338 5.87 3.85 -18.84
N ASP A 339 7.04 3.48 -19.33
CA ASP A 339 8.31 3.63 -18.61
C ASP A 339 8.70 5.11 -18.38
N ALA A 340 8.24 6.04 -19.23
CA ALA A 340 8.47 7.49 -19.14
C ALA A 340 7.27 8.29 -18.55
N LEU A 341 6.13 7.65 -18.28
CA LEU A 341 4.91 8.31 -17.82
C LEU A 341 5.09 8.98 -16.45
N THR A 342 4.93 10.30 -16.37
CA THR A 342 4.98 11.04 -15.10
C THR A 342 3.58 11.41 -14.58
N PRO A 343 3.41 11.69 -13.28
CA PRO A 343 2.16 12.26 -12.76
C PRO A 343 1.77 13.58 -13.44
N ASP A 344 2.75 14.40 -13.82
CA ASP A 344 2.51 15.67 -14.54
C ASP A 344 1.97 15.44 -15.95
N ASP A 345 2.45 14.40 -16.65
CA ASP A 345 1.91 14.01 -17.94
C ASP A 345 0.43 13.65 -17.86
N ILE A 346 0.03 12.91 -16.83
CA ILE A 346 -1.38 12.53 -16.59
C ILE A 346 -2.23 13.76 -16.25
N ARG A 347 -1.70 14.71 -15.47
CA ARG A 347 -2.39 15.99 -15.20
C ARG A 347 -2.57 16.80 -16.48
N ILE A 348 -1.55 16.86 -17.34
CA ILE A 348 -1.63 17.57 -18.62
C ILE A 348 -2.68 16.91 -19.52
N LEU A 349 -2.69 15.58 -19.60
CA LEU A 349 -3.70 14.82 -20.36
C LEU A 349 -5.12 15.04 -19.81
N SER A 350 -5.30 15.03 -18.49
CA SER A 350 -6.59 15.36 -17.85
C SER A 350 -7.04 16.79 -18.18
N ASN A 351 -6.10 17.75 -18.18
CA ASN A 351 -6.39 19.14 -18.54
C ASN A 351 -6.69 19.31 -20.03
N GLU A 352 -6.04 18.54 -20.92
CA GLU A 352 -6.33 18.52 -22.36
C GLU A 352 -7.73 17.97 -22.62
N LEU A 353 -8.14 16.90 -21.92
CA LEU A 353 -9.51 16.38 -21.94
C LEU A 353 -10.53 17.43 -21.45
N GLN A 354 -10.19 18.18 -20.40
CA GLN A 354 -11.05 19.25 -19.89
C GLN A 354 -11.11 20.49 -20.81
N ARG A 355 -10.03 20.83 -21.52
CA ARG A 355 -9.97 21.96 -22.47
C ARG A 355 -10.85 21.74 -23.70
N GLU A 356 -10.96 20.52 -24.18
CA GLU A 356 -11.92 20.16 -25.24
C GLU A 356 -13.37 20.33 -24.78
N ASP A 357 -13.66 20.04 -23.52
CA ASP A 357 -14.99 20.25 -22.94
C ASP A 357 -15.32 21.75 -22.70
N SER A 358 -14.32 22.64 -22.74
CA SER A 358 -14.43 24.08 -22.40
C SER A 358 -14.13 25.08 -23.52
N SER A 359 -13.60 24.65 -24.67
CA SER A 359 -13.40 25.53 -25.84
C SER A 359 -14.72 25.73 -26.61
N PRO A 360 -15.03 26.94 -27.11
CA PRO A 360 -16.36 27.28 -27.66
C PRO A 360 -16.73 26.50 -28.93
#